data_AF-A0A0E9N242-F1
#
_entry.id   AF-A0A0E9N242-F1
#
_cell.length_a   1.000
_cell.length_b   1.000
_cell.length_c   1.000
_cell.angle_alpha   90.00
_cell.angle_beta   90.00
_cell.angle_gamma   90.00
#
_symmetry.space_group_name_H-M   'P 1'
#
loop_
_entity.id
_entity.type
_entity.pdbx_description
1 polymer ?
#
loop_
_entity_poly.entity_id
_entity_poly.type
_entity_poly.pdbx_seq_one_letter_code
_entity_poly.pdbx_strand_id
1 'polypeptide(L)'
;MEIQTPVQTSIDLSRVATQHDGCSCNKSKGLQEEKYVYAIGKLSVRWPSMGLEREFQQRQRALLHGSEGSNASIAQVLAANFHIAKFSCFVLSIDGIPAYIVRPTGSSILEKLIDALDPVNNEKWITIIGKRGQLADPAHTNGVIAPEMFCDVAYVFTVSQLMDNLVNQVKQILGSRKWDKSVFQQKGKNVFYTIVGSPDNLGSMDGQRALNYLAVQHPGPYLAAMEFDEKAILESIDTRVMEGPSGQRIATVILRFIDRLTGVPQQVYTKVDVTEEWPFTVGANLTDTAPLAMLNFTDASYS
;
A
#
# COMPACT_ATOMS: atom_id res chain seq x y z
N MET A 1 -25.83 61.48 19.69
CA MET A 1 -25.11 61.25 18.42
C MET A 1 -23.72 61.81 18.64
N GLU A 2 -22.90 61.05 19.36
CA GLU A 2 -21.58 61.46 19.83
C GLU A 2 -20.53 60.98 18.84
N ILE A 3 -19.67 61.89 18.39
CA ILE A 3 -18.54 61.58 17.51
C ILE A 3 -17.28 61.66 18.35
N GLN A 4 -16.56 60.54 18.36
CA GLN A 4 -15.32 60.26 19.09
C GLN A 4 -14.16 61.14 18.62
N THR A 5 -13.26 61.46 19.55
CA THR A 5 -11.87 61.85 19.28
C THR A 5 -10.91 60.88 19.98
N PRO A 6 -9.68 60.67 19.45
CA PRO A 6 -8.81 59.55 19.82
C PRO A 6 -7.85 59.90 20.96
N VAL A 7 -7.47 58.90 21.76
CA VAL A 7 -6.41 59.02 22.78
C VAL A 7 -5.32 57.97 22.51
N GLN A 8 -4.10 58.46 22.33
CA GLN A 8 -2.86 57.70 22.30
C GLN A 8 -2.49 57.25 23.73
N THR A 9 -1.97 56.04 23.87
CA THR A 9 -1.28 55.62 25.11
C THR A 9 0.08 55.02 24.78
N SER A 10 1.08 55.66 25.36
CA SER A 10 2.52 55.40 25.33
C SER A 10 2.90 54.14 26.11
N ILE A 11 3.96 53.49 25.63
CA ILE A 11 4.62 52.31 26.21
C ILE A 11 5.51 52.76 27.37
N ASP A 12 5.37 52.12 28.53
CA ASP A 12 6.28 52.28 29.67
C ASP A 12 7.22 51.08 29.77
N LEU A 13 8.52 51.37 29.64
CA LEU A 13 9.65 50.45 29.71
C LEU A 13 10.27 50.58 31.10
N SER A 14 9.86 49.71 32.03
CA SER A 14 10.61 49.52 33.26
C SER A 14 10.48 48.09 33.82
N ARG A 15 11.55 47.30 33.64
CA ARG A 15 12.39 46.77 34.73
C ARG A 15 13.26 45.60 34.24
N VAL A 16 14.56 45.80 34.41
CA VAL A 16 15.66 44.88 34.16
C VAL A 16 16.01 44.11 35.45
N ALA A 17 16.40 42.84 35.29
CA ALA A 17 17.44 42.08 36.03
C ALA A 17 16.94 40.72 36.57
N THR A 18 17.27 39.60 35.90
CA THR A 18 18.39 38.64 36.14
C THR A 18 18.00 37.45 37.02
N GLN A 19 18.04 36.22 36.50
CA GLN A 19 19.14 35.25 36.71
C GLN A 19 18.83 33.86 36.12
N HIS A 20 19.93 33.23 35.72
CA HIS A 20 20.13 31.88 35.19
C HIS A 20 19.37 30.75 35.90
N ASP A 21 18.86 29.77 35.14
CA ASP A 21 19.38 28.39 35.13
C ASP A 21 18.52 27.49 34.23
N GLY A 22 19.17 26.52 33.58
CA GLY A 22 18.50 25.34 33.03
C GLY A 22 18.35 25.32 31.52
N CYS A 23 19.40 24.83 30.84
CA CYS A 23 19.26 24.21 29.53
C CYS A 23 18.25 23.04 29.64
N SER A 24 16.99 23.27 29.29
CA SER A 24 15.99 22.23 29.10
C SER A 24 15.72 22.09 27.61
N CYS A 25 16.58 21.30 26.95
CA CYS A 25 16.33 20.79 25.61
C CYS A 25 15.26 19.69 25.65
N ASN A 26 14.09 19.96 26.24
CA ASN A 26 12.91 19.13 26.00
C ASN A 26 12.26 19.59 24.69
N LYS A 27 12.97 19.34 23.58
CA LYS A 27 12.27 19.01 22.33
C LYS A 27 11.72 17.60 22.55
N SER A 28 10.57 17.51 23.19
CA SER A 28 9.64 16.45 22.87
C SER A 28 9.37 16.60 21.37
N LYS A 29 10.19 15.93 20.54
CA LYS A 29 9.69 15.38 19.29
C LYS A 29 8.43 14.66 19.75
N GLY A 30 7.26 15.24 19.49
CA GLY A 30 6.04 14.47 19.54
C GLY A 30 6.38 13.22 18.75
N LEU A 31 6.35 12.05 19.38
CA LEU A 31 6.40 10.81 18.65
C LEU A 31 5.22 10.92 17.70
N GLN A 32 5.47 11.38 16.47
CA GLN A 32 4.56 11.15 15.38
C GLN A 32 4.49 9.63 15.35
N GLU A 33 3.35 9.12 15.80
CA GLU A 33 3.01 7.71 15.76
C GLU A 33 3.48 7.18 14.40
N GLU A 34 4.41 6.21 14.41
CA GLU A 34 4.96 5.69 13.17
C GLU A 34 3.80 5.11 12.35
N LYS A 35 3.44 5.77 11.24
CA LYS A 35 2.37 5.32 10.36
C LYS A 35 2.97 4.42 9.29
N TYR A 36 2.97 3.12 9.56
CA TYR A 36 3.35 2.13 8.58
C TYR A 36 2.39 2.15 7.39
N VAL A 37 2.91 1.78 6.22
CA VAL A 37 2.17 1.69 4.97
C VAL A 37 2.35 0.30 4.40
N TYR A 38 1.26 -0.28 3.92
CA TYR A 38 1.24 -1.50 3.11
C TYR A 38 0.32 -1.22 1.94
N ALA A 39 0.88 -0.75 0.83
CA ALA A 39 0.12 -0.23 -0.31
C ALA A 39 0.36 -1.06 -1.57
N ILE A 40 -0.69 -1.24 -2.37
CA ILE A 40 -0.66 -1.92 -3.66
C ILE A 40 -1.07 -0.92 -4.73
N GLY A 41 -0.30 -0.83 -5.81
CA GLY A 41 -0.63 0.09 -6.89
C GLY A 41 0.25 -0.11 -8.12
N LYS A 42 0.26 0.92 -8.96
CA LYS A 42 1.12 0.98 -10.16
C LYS A 42 2.17 2.05 -9.99
N LEU A 43 3.38 1.74 -10.40
CA LEU A 43 4.49 2.69 -10.31
C LEU A 43 4.63 3.48 -11.60
N SER A 44 4.94 4.76 -11.45
CA SER A 44 5.37 5.62 -12.55
C SER A 44 6.60 6.43 -12.13
N VAL A 45 7.27 7.02 -13.11
CA VAL A 45 8.42 7.90 -12.86
C VAL A 45 8.13 9.31 -13.38
N ARG A 46 8.59 10.30 -12.61
CA ARG A 46 8.59 11.71 -12.96
C ARG A 46 10.00 12.26 -12.81
N TRP A 47 10.29 13.30 -13.59
CA TRP A 47 11.59 13.97 -13.59
C TRP A 47 11.49 15.26 -12.76
N PRO A 48 12.21 15.39 -11.62
CA PRO A 48 12.14 16.58 -10.78
C PRO A 48 12.69 17.85 -11.45
N SER A 49 13.53 17.73 -12.47
CA SER A 49 14.15 18.87 -13.15
C SER A 49 14.34 18.61 -14.64
N MET A 50 14.38 19.70 -15.42
CA MET A 50 14.66 19.64 -16.85
C MET A 50 16.05 19.05 -17.12
N GLY A 51 17.05 19.29 -16.26
CA GLY A 51 18.39 18.72 -16.42
C GLY A 51 18.37 17.19 -16.37
N LEU A 52 17.67 16.61 -15.39
CA LEU A 52 17.53 15.15 -15.27
C LEU A 52 16.74 14.56 -16.44
N GLU A 53 15.67 15.23 -16.86
CA GLU A 53 14.88 14.81 -18.03
C GLU A 53 15.73 14.80 -19.31
N ARG A 54 16.56 15.84 -19.53
CA ARG A 54 17.46 15.91 -20.69
C ARG A 54 18.53 14.81 -20.64
N GLU A 55 19.10 14.54 -19.47
CA GLU A 55 20.05 13.44 -19.30
C GLU A 55 19.39 12.09 -19.64
N PHE A 56 18.18 11.83 -19.12
CA PHE A 56 17.40 10.64 -19.48
C PHE A 56 17.19 10.54 -20.99
N GLN A 57 16.74 11.62 -21.65
CA GLN A 57 16.50 11.65 -23.10
C GLN A 57 17.77 11.35 -23.90
N GLN A 58 18.94 11.88 -23.47
CA GLN A 58 20.22 11.61 -24.12
C GLN A 58 20.62 10.13 -23.98
N ARG A 59 20.47 9.54 -22.78
CA ARG A 59 20.76 8.11 -22.56
C ARG A 59 19.81 7.19 -23.31
N GLN A 60 18.53 7.53 -23.36
CA GLN A 60 17.53 6.80 -24.14
C GLN A 60 17.91 6.76 -25.62
N ARG A 61 18.35 7.89 -26.20
CA ARG A 61 18.85 7.95 -27.58
C ARG A 61 20.14 7.17 -27.78
N ALA A 62 21.07 7.21 -26.84
CA ALA A 62 22.31 6.43 -26.94
C ALA A 62 22.04 4.91 -27.00
N LEU A 63 21.05 4.42 -26.24
CA LEU A 63 20.64 3.01 -26.23
C LEU A 63 19.92 2.60 -27.53
N LEU A 64 19.29 3.54 -28.24
CA LEU A 64 18.59 3.29 -29.51
C LEU A 64 19.53 2.91 -30.66
N HIS A 65 20.78 3.37 -30.64
CA HIS A 65 21.73 3.15 -31.73
C HIS A 65 22.18 1.68 -31.91
N GLY A 66 21.70 0.75 -31.07
CA GLY A 66 21.96 -0.69 -31.17
C GLY A 66 20.75 -1.56 -31.57
N SER A 67 19.54 -1.00 -31.68
CA SER A 67 18.33 -1.77 -31.96
C SER A 67 17.43 -1.01 -32.93
N GLU A 68 17.32 -1.52 -34.16
CA GLU A 68 16.41 -0.97 -35.18
C GLU A 68 14.96 -1.00 -34.66
N GLY A 69 14.37 0.19 -34.45
CA GLY A 69 12.92 0.37 -34.44
C GLY A 69 12.17 0.39 -33.09
N SER A 70 12.81 0.19 -31.94
CA SER A 70 12.11 0.26 -30.63
C SER A 70 12.83 1.18 -29.64
N ASN A 71 12.11 2.20 -29.13
CA ASN A 71 12.59 3.08 -28.05
C ASN A 71 12.99 2.25 -26.82
N ALA A 72 14.21 2.43 -26.33
CA ALA A 72 14.66 1.82 -25.08
C ALA A 72 13.67 2.19 -23.97
N SER A 73 13.23 1.19 -23.21
CA SER A 73 12.26 1.39 -22.15
C SER A 73 12.82 2.27 -21.04
N ILE A 74 11.94 2.96 -20.31
CA ILE A 74 12.33 3.72 -19.12
C ILE A 74 13.13 2.82 -18.17
N ALA A 75 12.64 1.61 -17.91
CA ALA A 75 13.32 0.64 -17.05
C ALA A 75 14.74 0.30 -17.54
N GLN A 76 14.92 0.03 -18.84
CA GLN A 76 16.24 -0.25 -19.42
C GLN A 76 17.22 0.92 -19.25
N VAL A 77 16.77 2.14 -19.53
CA VAL A 77 17.60 3.34 -19.38
C VAL A 77 18.01 3.55 -17.92
N LEU A 78 17.06 3.41 -16.99
CA LEU A 78 17.31 3.59 -15.56
C LEU A 78 18.22 2.50 -14.99
N ALA A 79 18.04 1.24 -15.38
CA ALA A 79 18.89 0.13 -14.96
C ALA A 79 20.35 0.31 -15.43
N ALA A 80 20.55 0.80 -16.65
CA ALA A 80 21.88 1.10 -17.17
C ALA A 80 22.50 2.38 -16.58
N ASN A 81 21.69 3.28 -16.03
CA ASN A 81 22.11 4.60 -15.56
C ASN A 81 21.56 4.89 -14.15
N PHE A 82 22.06 4.16 -13.15
CA PHE A 82 21.60 4.25 -11.74
C PHE A 82 21.61 5.67 -11.15
N HIS A 83 22.52 6.54 -11.60
CA HIS A 83 22.56 7.93 -11.16
C HIS A 83 21.27 8.67 -11.53
N ILE A 84 20.67 8.40 -12.71
CA ILE A 84 19.38 8.97 -13.11
C ILE A 84 18.29 8.41 -12.20
N ALA A 85 18.25 7.09 -12.05
CA ALA A 85 17.24 6.42 -11.23
C ALA A 85 17.21 6.92 -9.78
N LYS A 86 18.39 7.18 -9.20
CA LYS A 86 18.53 7.71 -7.84
C LYS A 86 17.91 9.10 -7.64
N PHE A 87 17.91 9.93 -8.68
CA PHE A 87 17.36 11.30 -8.62
C PHE A 87 15.95 11.40 -9.22
N SER A 88 15.41 10.31 -9.76
CA SER A 88 14.04 10.26 -10.25
C SER A 88 13.01 10.33 -9.12
N CYS A 89 11.82 10.84 -9.44
CA CYS A 89 10.67 10.80 -8.55
C CYS A 89 9.79 9.61 -8.91
N PHE A 90 9.79 8.57 -8.07
CA PHE A 90 8.88 7.44 -8.22
C PHE A 90 7.53 7.76 -7.58
N VAL A 91 6.46 7.56 -8.33
CA VAL A 91 5.10 7.85 -7.88
C VAL A 91 4.30 6.56 -7.89
N LEU A 92 3.82 6.15 -6.72
CA LEU A 92 2.82 5.08 -6.63
C LEU A 92 1.44 5.69 -6.86
N SER A 93 0.73 5.18 -7.86
CA SER A 93 -0.67 5.50 -8.08
C SER A 93 -1.57 4.34 -7.64
N ILE A 94 -2.65 4.69 -6.94
CA ILE A 94 -3.72 3.77 -6.54
C ILE A 94 -4.98 4.22 -7.28
N ASP A 95 -5.58 3.31 -8.04
CA ASP A 95 -6.68 3.62 -8.97
C ASP A 95 -6.37 4.82 -9.91
N GLY A 96 -5.12 4.92 -10.37
CA GLY A 96 -4.66 6.01 -11.25
C GLY A 96 -4.37 7.35 -10.54
N ILE A 97 -4.72 7.49 -9.26
CA ILE A 97 -4.50 8.70 -8.46
C ILE A 97 -3.12 8.61 -7.77
N PRO A 98 -2.24 9.62 -7.88
CA PRO A 98 -0.98 9.68 -7.15
C PRO A 98 -1.21 9.60 -5.63
N ALA A 99 -0.76 8.51 -5.01
CA ALA A 99 -0.95 8.25 -3.59
C ALA A 99 0.31 8.51 -2.77
N TYR A 100 1.49 8.15 -3.30
CA TYR A 100 2.77 8.30 -2.60
C TYR A 100 3.93 8.67 -3.52
N ILE A 101 4.85 9.47 -2.99
CA ILE A 101 6.20 9.62 -3.54
C ILE A 101 7.09 8.57 -2.88
N VAL A 102 7.51 7.57 -3.65
CA VAL A 102 8.23 6.41 -3.14
C VAL A 102 9.73 6.73 -3.06
N ARG A 103 10.29 6.64 -1.86
CA ARG A 103 11.72 6.82 -1.57
C ARG A 103 12.32 5.46 -1.24
N PRO A 104 13.16 4.85 -2.09
CA PRO A 104 13.81 3.59 -1.76
C PRO A 104 14.80 3.79 -0.61
N THR A 105 14.77 2.94 0.42
CA THR A 105 15.75 3.02 1.53
C THR A 105 17.10 2.39 1.20
N GLY A 106 17.22 1.67 0.08
CA GLY A 106 18.47 1.09 -0.42
C GLY A 106 18.46 0.77 -1.91
N SER A 107 19.63 0.39 -2.44
CA SER A 107 19.82 0.09 -3.88
C SER A 107 18.99 -1.10 -4.36
N SER A 108 18.82 -2.13 -3.52
CA SER A 108 17.97 -3.29 -3.84
C SER A 108 16.51 -2.91 -4.06
N ILE A 109 16.00 -1.94 -3.27
CA ILE A 109 14.65 -1.42 -3.44
C ILE A 109 14.57 -0.58 -4.71
N LEU A 110 15.57 0.25 -5.00
CA LEU A 110 15.63 1.02 -6.25
C LEU A 110 15.56 0.10 -7.48
N GLU A 111 16.26 -1.04 -7.47
CA GLU A 111 16.16 -2.06 -8.53
C GLU A 111 14.74 -2.59 -8.71
N LYS A 112 14.02 -2.87 -7.61
CA LYS A 112 12.61 -3.28 -7.66
C LYS A 112 11.70 -2.19 -8.21
N LEU A 113 11.95 -0.92 -7.85
CA LEU A 113 11.21 0.20 -8.44
C LEU A 113 11.44 0.30 -9.95
N ILE A 114 12.68 0.10 -10.41
CA ILE A 114 13.00 0.09 -11.85
C ILE A 114 12.30 -1.07 -12.57
N ASP A 115 12.30 -2.28 -12.01
CA ASP A 115 11.61 -3.46 -12.57
C ASP A 115 10.09 -3.23 -12.72
N ALA A 116 9.47 -2.50 -11.79
CA ALA A 116 8.06 -2.15 -11.86
C ALA A 116 7.69 -1.17 -13.00
N LEU A 117 8.67 -0.46 -13.59
CA LEU A 117 8.45 0.52 -14.67
C LEU A 117 8.48 -0.09 -16.09
N ASP A 118 8.56 -1.41 -16.21
CA ASP A 118 8.72 -2.10 -17.49
C ASP A 118 7.49 -1.95 -18.41
N PRO A 119 7.63 -1.34 -19.60
CA PRO A 119 6.51 -1.01 -20.48
C PRO A 119 5.95 -2.20 -21.26
N VAL A 120 6.65 -3.35 -21.32
CA VAL A 120 6.15 -4.54 -22.04
C VAL A 120 4.89 -5.08 -21.35
N ASN A 121 4.78 -4.88 -20.04
CA ASN A 121 3.68 -5.37 -19.22
C ASN A 121 3.14 -4.23 -18.35
N ASN A 122 2.35 -3.31 -18.91
CA ASN A 122 1.54 -2.30 -18.18
C ASN A 122 0.55 -2.92 -17.15
N GLU A 123 0.63 -4.24 -16.96
CA GLU A 123 -0.03 -5.08 -15.97
C GLU A 123 0.79 -5.30 -14.70
N LYS A 124 2.06 -4.85 -14.62
CA LYS A 124 2.84 -4.99 -13.39
C LYS A 124 2.22 -4.15 -12.27
N TRP A 125 1.98 -4.83 -11.15
CA TRP A 125 1.63 -4.24 -9.88
C TRP A 125 2.86 -4.22 -8.98
N ILE A 126 2.88 -3.28 -8.05
CA ILE A 126 3.87 -3.24 -6.99
C ILE A 126 3.17 -3.16 -5.64
N THR A 127 3.60 -3.99 -4.71
CA THR A 127 3.35 -3.81 -3.28
C THR A 127 4.55 -3.15 -2.65
N ILE A 128 4.32 -2.09 -1.90
CA ILE A 128 5.35 -1.38 -1.16
C ILE A 128 5.01 -1.35 0.34
N ILE A 129 6.01 -1.59 1.16
CA ILE A 129 5.93 -1.66 2.62
C ILE A 129 6.99 -0.75 3.20
N GLY A 130 6.62 0.03 4.20
CA GLY A 130 7.53 1.01 4.78
C GLY A 130 6.84 2.02 5.68
N LYS A 131 7.48 3.18 5.84
CA LYS A 131 7.03 4.25 6.73
C LYS A 131 6.53 5.46 5.94
N ARG A 132 5.36 5.97 6.32
CA ARG A 132 4.84 7.23 5.77
C ARG A 132 5.66 8.42 6.30
N GLY A 133 6.15 9.22 5.38
CA GLY A 133 6.79 10.49 5.64
C GLY A 133 5.84 11.68 5.58
N GLN A 134 6.44 12.86 5.61
CA GLN A 134 5.77 14.15 5.43
C GLN A 134 5.29 14.34 3.98
N LEU A 135 4.53 15.41 3.73
CA LEU A 135 4.12 15.77 2.37
C LEU A 135 5.36 16.14 1.54
N ALA A 136 5.49 15.57 0.34
CA ALA A 136 6.60 15.88 -0.53
C ALA A 136 6.52 17.33 -1.05
N ASP A 137 7.66 17.99 -1.20
CA ASP A 137 7.74 19.32 -1.79
C ASP A 137 7.42 19.28 -3.30
N PRO A 138 6.36 19.97 -3.76
CA PRO A 138 5.95 19.97 -5.17
C PRO A 138 7.04 20.44 -6.14
N ALA A 139 7.98 21.27 -5.68
CA ALA A 139 9.11 21.73 -6.48
C ALA A 139 10.05 20.58 -6.88
N HIS A 140 10.08 19.49 -6.09
CA HIS A 140 10.97 18.35 -6.28
C HIS A 140 10.26 17.08 -6.81
N THR A 141 8.96 17.17 -7.12
CA THR A 141 8.12 16.06 -7.60
C THR A 141 7.42 16.37 -8.91
N ASN A 142 7.83 17.44 -9.59
CA ASN A 142 7.18 17.96 -10.80
C ASN A 142 5.68 18.26 -10.59
N GLY A 143 5.36 18.92 -9.46
CA GLY A 143 3.99 19.34 -9.11
C GLY A 143 3.10 18.27 -8.49
N VAL A 144 3.59 17.04 -8.29
CA VAL A 144 2.81 15.99 -7.62
C VAL A 144 2.76 16.23 -6.11
N ILE A 145 1.56 16.40 -5.58
CA ILE A 145 1.31 16.60 -4.15
C ILE A 145 0.90 15.26 -3.54
N ALA A 146 1.83 14.56 -2.90
CA ALA A 146 1.58 13.30 -2.22
C ALA A 146 2.55 13.12 -1.04
N PRO A 147 2.18 12.38 0.02
CA PRO A 147 3.11 12.04 1.10
C PRO A 147 4.30 11.23 0.58
N GLU A 148 5.47 11.49 1.14
CA GLU A 148 6.61 10.60 0.97
C GLU A 148 6.34 9.26 1.66
N MET A 149 6.89 8.19 1.09
CA MET A 149 6.87 6.88 1.70
C MET A 149 8.25 6.25 1.54
N PHE A 150 8.92 6.03 2.68
CA PHE A 150 10.22 5.38 2.74
C PHE A 150 10.01 3.88 2.63
N CYS A 151 10.37 3.33 1.48
CA CYS A 151 10.08 1.96 1.09
C CYS A 151 11.21 1.03 1.52
N ASP A 152 10.90 0.14 2.45
CA ASP A 152 11.82 -0.85 3.00
C ASP A 152 11.69 -2.21 2.29
N VAL A 153 10.49 -2.52 1.76
CA VAL A 153 10.25 -3.74 0.98
C VAL A 153 9.36 -3.44 -0.22
N ALA A 154 9.70 -4.04 -1.37
CA ALA A 154 8.93 -3.96 -2.59
C ALA A 154 8.78 -5.33 -3.26
N TYR A 155 7.53 -5.70 -3.60
CA TYR A 155 7.22 -6.88 -4.40
C TYR A 155 6.61 -6.46 -5.73
N VAL A 156 7.22 -6.87 -6.83
CA VAL A 156 6.74 -6.63 -8.21
C VAL A 156 6.15 -7.92 -8.74
N PHE A 157 4.94 -7.85 -9.31
CA PHE A 157 4.25 -9.03 -9.82
C PHE A 157 3.23 -8.65 -10.89
N THR A 158 2.85 -9.62 -11.72
CA THR A 158 1.60 -9.56 -12.49
C THR A 158 0.50 -10.33 -11.75
N VAL A 159 -0.77 -10.01 -12.01
CA VAL A 159 -1.88 -10.72 -11.38
C VAL A 159 -1.84 -12.22 -11.73
N SER A 160 -1.40 -12.58 -12.93
CA SER A 160 -1.21 -13.99 -13.31
C SER A 160 -0.14 -14.68 -12.46
N GLN A 161 1.01 -14.05 -12.24
CA GLN A 161 2.06 -14.59 -11.35
C GLN A 161 1.56 -14.75 -9.91
N LEU A 162 0.80 -13.77 -9.40
CA LEU A 162 0.17 -13.88 -8.08
C LEU A 162 -0.76 -15.09 -8.01
N MET A 163 -1.62 -15.28 -9.01
CA MET A 163 -2.54 -16.42 -9.06
C MET A 163 -1.80 -17.76 -9.17
N ASP A 164 -0.74 -17.86 -9.96
CA ASP A 164 0.09 -19.07 -10.06
C ASP A 164 0.75 -19.41 -8.72
N ASN A 165 1.27 -18.41 -8.01
CA ASN A 165 1.85 -18.58 -6.68
C ASN A 165 0.79 -19.07 -5.68
N LEU A 166 -0.40 -18.49 -5.68
CA LEU A 166 -1.52 -18.91 -4.83
C LEU A 166 -1.94 -20.36 -5.12
N VAL A 167 -2.06 -20.74 -6.41
CA VAL A 167 -2.37 -22.13 -6.81
C VAL A 167 -1.34 -23.11 -6.24
N ASN A 168 -0.05 -22.74 -6.25
CA ASN A 168 0.99 -23.56 -5.66
C ASN A 168 0.86 -23.68 -4.13
N GLN A 169 0.52 -22.59 -3.43
CA GLN A 169 0.29 -22.59 -1.98
C GLN A 169 -0.89 -23.50 -1.59
N VAL A 170 -1.99 -23.50 -2.36
CA VAL A 170 -3.22 -24.22 -2.02
C VAL A 170 -3.43 -25.53 -2.79
N LYS A 171 -2.39 -26.05 -3.46
CA LYS A 171 -2.48 -27.20 -4.37
C LYS A 171 -3.17 -28.43 -3.75
N GLN A 172 -2.89 -28.71 -2.48
CA GLN A 172 -3.49 -29.84 -1.75
C GLN A 172 -5.00 -29.65 -1.55
N ILE A 173 -5.42 -28.43 -1.17
CA ILE A 173 -6.84 -28.08 -0.97
C ILE A 173 -7.60 -28.20 -2.29
N LEU A 174 -7.07 -27.62 -3.38
CA LEU A 174 -7.68 -27.71 -4.71
C LEU A 174 -7.88 -29.18 -5.14
N GLY A 175 -6.87 -30.02 -4.93
CA GLY A 175 -6.94 -31.45 -5.24
C GLY A 175 -8.00 -32.19 -4.41
N SER A 176 -8.04 -31.96 -3.09
CA SER A 176 -8.99 -32.61 -2.19
C SER A 176 -10.45 -32.26 -2.51
N ARG A 177 -10.72 -30.98 -2.83
CA ARG A 177 -12.06 -30.47 -3.17
C ARG A 177 -12.44 -30.66 -4.65
N LYS A 178 -11.52 -31.19 -5.46
CA LYS A 178 -11.66 -31.33 -6.93
C LYS A 178 -12.02 -30.00 -7.61
N TRP A 179 -11.46 -28.90 -7.09
CA TRP A 179 -11.65 -27.59 -7.69
C TRP A 179 -10.76 -27.38 -8.89
N ASP A 180 -11.33 -26.82 -9.95
CA ASP A 180 -10.60 -26.49 -11.16
C ASP A 180 -9.66 -25.29 -10.95
N LYS A 181 -8.41 -25.43 -11.42
CA LYS A 181 -7.38 -24.41 -11.25
C LYS A 181 -7.67 -23.14 -12.05
N SER A 182 -8.18 -23.28 -13.28
CA SER A 182 -8.48 -22.13 -14.12
C SER A 182 -9.63 -21.31 -13.54
N VAL A 183 -10.63 -21.97 -12.97
CA VAL A 183 -11.73 -21.33 -12.24
C VAL A 183 -11.21 -20.59 -11.01
N PHE A 184 -10.31 -21.20 -10.23
CA PHE A 184 -9.65 -20.54 -9.09
C PHE A 184 -8.94 -19.26 -9.52
N GLN A 185 -8.14 -19.33 -10.59
CA GLN A 185 -7.39 -18.17 -11.09
C GLN A 185 -8.31 -17.06 -11.60
N GLN A 186 -9.37 -17.39 -12.34
CA GLN A 186 -10.33 -16.40 -12.86
C GLN A 186 -11.05 -15.66 -11.72
N LYS A 187 -11.53 -16.39 -10.72
CA LYS A 187 -12.20 -15.77 -9.58
C LYS A 187 -11.24 -15.01 -8.69
N GLY A 188 -10.04 -15.52 -8.52
CA GLY A 188 -9.03 -14.82 -7.74
C GLY A 188 -8.62 -13.50 -8.37
N LYS A 189 -8.58 -13.40 -9.71
CA LYS A 189 -8.43 -12.10 -10.39
C LYS A 189 -9.54 -11.13 -10.00
N ASN A 190 -10.80 -11.57 -9.97
CA ASN A 190 -11.92 -10.71 -9.57
C ASN A 190 -11.78 -10.24 -8.13
N VAL A 191 -11.48 -11.13 -7.18
CA VAL A 191 -11.25 -10.77 -5.77
C VAL A 191 -10.11 -9.76 -5.64
N PHE A 192 -8.99 -10.00 -6.31
CA PHE A 192 -7.87 -9.07 -6.32
C PHE A 192 -8.29 -7.69 -6.83
N TYR A 193 -8.96 -7.61 -7.98
CA TYR A 193 -9.43 -6.34 -8.55
C TYR A 193 -10.47 -5.64 -7.69
N THR A 194 -11.34 -6.38 -6.99
CA THR A 194 -12.26 -5.79 -6.01
C THR A 194 -11.50 -5.13 -4.86
N ILE A 195 -10.42 -5.76 -4.36
CA ILE A 195 -9.63 -5.21 -3.25
C ILE A 195 -8.82 -3.98 -3.67
N VAL A 196 -8.13 -4.04 -4.81
CA VAL A 196 -7.24 -2.96 -5.26
C VAL A 196 -7.95 -1.85 -6.03
N GLY A 197 -9.19 -2.08 -6.48
CA GLY A 197 -10.01 -1.11 -7.21
C GLY A 197 -10.72 -0.09 -6.32
N SER A 198 -10.52 -0.14 -5.00
CA SER A 198 -11.05 0.87 -4.09
C SER A 198 -10.07 2.06 -4.02
N PRO A 199 -10.45 3.27 -4.49
CA PRO A 199 -9.55 4.44 -4.45
C PRO A 199 -9.23 4.89 -3.01
N ASP A 200 -10.09 4.54 -2.06
CA ASP A 200 -9.89 4.86 -0.65
C ASP A 200 -8.81 3.96 0.01
N ASN A 201 -8.46 2.82 -0.62
CA ASN A 201 -7.50 1.86 -0.10
C ASN A 201 -6.04 2.33 -0.30
N LEU A 202 -5.64 3.35 0.46
CA LEU A 202 -4.29 3.90 0.45
C LEU A 202 -3.26 3.04 1.19
N GLY A 203 -3.69 1.97 1.87
CA GLY A 203 -2.79 1.11 2.63
C GLY A 203 -2.13 1.78 3.84
N SER A 204 -2.69 2.88 4.36
CA SER A 204 -2.13 3.63 5.51
C SER A 204 -2.92 3.48 6.81
N MET A 205 -4.17 3.02 6.73
CA MET A 205 -4.96 2.65 7.90
C MET A 205 -4.80 1.16 8.20
N ASP A 206 -4.90 0.77 9.46
CA ASP A 206 -4.72 -0.62 9.91
C ASP A 206 -5.60 -1.63 9.18
N GLY A 207 -6.89 -1.33 8.98
CA GLY A 207 -7.78 -2.17 8.19
C GLY A 207 -7.33 -2.33 6.73
N GLN A 208 -6.86 -1.25 6.11
CA GLN A 208 -6.34 -1.26 4.73
C GLN A 208 -5.04 -2.05 4.62
N ARG A 209 -4.16 -1.91 5.60
CA ARG A 209 -2.91 -2.66 5.67
C ARG A 209 -3.15 -4.15 5.78
N ALA A 210 -4.08 -4.55 6.65
CA ALA A 210 -4.49 -5.94 6.76
C ALA A 210 -5.10 -6.46 5.46
N LEU A 211 -5.98 -5.68 4.83
CA LEU A 211 -6.60 -6.06 3.56
C LEU A 211 -5.58 -6.24 2.44
N ASN A 212 -4.65 -5.30 2.30
CA ASN A 212 -3.59 -5.36 1.29
C ASN A 212 -2.63 -6.52 1.55
N TYR A 213 -2.26 -6.77 2.82
CA TYR A 213 -1.50 -7.95 3.20
C TYR A 213 -2.19 -9.25 2.75
N LEU A 214 -3.49 -9.40 3.04
CA LEU A 214 -4.23 -10.59 2.65
C LEU A 214 -4.35 -10.73 1.13
N ALA A 215 -4.43 -9.62 0.39
CA ALA A 215 -4.51 -9.62 -1.07
C ALA A 215 -3.25 -10.15 -1.76
N VAL A 216 -2.09 -10.11 -1.12
CA VAL A 216 -0.83 -10.54 -1.77
C VAL A 216 -0.13 -11.69 -1.08
N GLN A 217 -0.33 -11.89 0.22
CA GLN A 217 0.42 -12.87 1.02
C GLN A 217 -0.43 -14.02 1.54
N HIS A 218 -1.75 -13.98 1.39
CA HIS A 218 -2.63 -14.96 2.03
C HIS A 218 -3.70 -15.53 1.08
N PRO A 219 -3.87 -16.87 1.01
CA PRO A 219 -4.84 -17.47 0.10
C PRO A 219 -6.30 -17.38 0.55
N GLY A 220 -6.56 -16.98 1.81
CA GLY A 220 -7.88 -17.06 2.41
C GLY A 220 -9.02 -16.37 1.62
N PRO A 221 -8.90 -15.07 1.26
CA PRO A 221 -9.91 -14.39 0.44
C PRO A 221 -10.28 -15.15 -0.84
N TYR A 222 -9.29 -15.75 -1.49
CA TYR A 222 -9.42 -16.51 -2.73
C TYR A 222 -10.12 -17.85 -2.52
N LEU A 223 -9.78 -18.55 -1.44
CA LEU A 223 -10.42 -19.81 -1.06
C LEU A 223 -11.89 -19.61 -0.66
N ALA A 224 -12.21 -18.54 0.07
CA ALA A 224 -13.61 -18.25 0.39
C ALA A 224 -14.42 -17.91 -0.86
N ALA A 225 -13.87 -17.11 -1.78
CA ALA A 225 -14.54 -16.83 -3.04
C ALA A 225 -14.84 -18.12 -3.84
N MET A 226 -13.97 -19.13 -3.77
CA MET A 226 -14.24 -20.44 -4.35
C MET A 226 -15.31 -21.24 -3.62
N GLU A 227 -15.30 -21.22 -2.28
CA GLU A 227 -16.28 -21.94 -1.46
C GLU A 227 -17.70 -21.47 -1.72
N PHE A 228 -17.87 -20.16 -1.84
CA PHE A 228 -19.18 -19.52 -1.94
C PHE A 228 -19.67 -19.35 -3.37
N ASP A 229 -18.86 -19.61 -4.39
CA ASP A 229 -19.16 -19.17 -5.76
C ASP A 229 -20.49 -19.65 -6.34
N GLU A 230 -20.81 -20.94 -6.17
CA GLU A 230 -22.02 -21.52 -6.78
C GLU A 230 -23.29 -20.93 -6.16
N LYS A 231 -23.22 -20.53 -4.89
CA LYS A 231 -24.38 -20.19 -4.07
C LYS A 231 -24.50 -18.71 -3.79
N ALA A 232 -23.39 -17.97 -3.80
CA ALA A 232 -23.35 -16.60 -3.34
C ALA A 232 -22.43 -15.74 -4.20
N ILE A 233 -22.52 -14.42 -3.98
CA ILE A 233 -21.63 -13.42 -4.58
C ILE A 233 -20.96 -12.63 -3.46
N LEU A 234 -19.70 -12.25 -3.65
CA LEU A 234 -19.03 -11.34 -2.74
C LEU A 234 -19.70 -9.97 -2.84
N GLU A 235 -20.33 -9.53 -1.76
CA GLU A 235 -21.04 -8.25 -1.67
C GLU A 235 -20.11 -7.14 -1.17
N SER A 236 -19.47 -7.37 -0.01
CA SER A 236 -18.63 -6.37 0.64
C SER A 236 -17.42 -7.01 1.31
N ILE A 237 -16.37 -6.19 1.46
CA ILE A 237 -15.23 -6.47 2.32
C ILE A 237 -15.17 -5.36 3.35
N ASP A 238 -15.36 -5.71 4.61
CA ASP A 238 -15.36 -4.78 5.73
C ASP A 238 -14.14 -5.02 6.62
N THR A 239 -13.67 -3.97 7.28
CA THR A 239 -12.56 -4.10 8.25
C THR A 239 -12.94 -3.49 9.59
N ARG A 240 -12.54 -4.16 10.68
CA ARG A 240 -12.74 -3.68 12.05
C ARG A 240 -11.43 -3.76 12.80
N VAL A 241 -10.97 -2.64 13.34
CA VAL A 241 -9.72 -2.57 14.10
C VAL A 241 -10.04 -2.63 15.59
N MET A 242 -9.29 -3.44 16.31
CA MET A 242 -9.34 -3.55 17.76
C MET A 242 -7.95 -3.27 18.33
N GLU A 243 -7.89 -2.44 19.36
CA GLU A 243 -6.67 -2.18 20.12
C GLU A 243 -6.66 -3.06 21.37
N GLY A 244 -5.59 -3.85 21.51
CA GLY A 244 -5.35 -4.70 22.66
C GLY A 244 -4.73 -3.91 23.83
N PRO A 245 -4.79 -4.45 25.05
CA PRO A 245 -4.28 -3.77 26.25
C PRO A 245 -2.78 -3.45 26.21
N SER A 246 -2.01 -4.19 25.40
CA SER A 246 -0.57 -4.02 25.22
C SER A 246 -0.19 -3.03 24.10
N GLY A 247 -1.17 -2.33 23.50
CA GLY A 247 -0.95 -1.51 22.29
C GLY A 247 -0.93 -2.32 20.99
N GLN A 248 -1.27 -3.61 21.05
CA GLN A 248 -1.44 -4.46 19.88
C GLN A 248 -2.60 -3.95 19.03
N ARG A 249 -2.44 -3.90 17.71
CA ARG A 249 -3.50 -3.49 16.77
C ARG A 249 -3.88 -4.69 15.92
N ILE A 250 -5.10 -5.19 16.10
CA ILE A 250 -5.64 -6.33 15.36
C ILE A 250 -6.75 -5.84 14.45
N ALA A 251 -6.56 -6.00 13.14
CA ALA A 251 -7.58 -5.76 12.14
C ALA A 251 -8.28 -7.07 11.79
N THR A 252 -9.60 -7.10 11.98
CA THR A 252 -10.45 -8.17 11.47
C THR A 252 -10.95 -7.80 10.08
N VAL A 253 -10.61 -8.61 9.09
CA VAL A 253 -11.10 -8.47 7.72
C VAL A 253 -12.26 -9.44 7.52
N ILE A 254 -13.42 -8.90 7.14
CA ILE A 254 -14.69 -9.63 7.04
C ILE A 254 -15.12 -9.60 5.58
N LEU A 255 -15.29 -10.78 4.99
CA LEU A 255 -15.88 -10.93 3.66
C LEU A 255 -17.35 -11.30 3.83
N ARG A 256 -18.24 -10.51 3.24
CA ARG A 256 -19.67 -10.78 3.22
C ARG A 256 -20.08 -11.29 1.84
N PHE A 257 -20.73 -12.44 1.83
CA PHE A 257 -21.29 -13.08 0.65
C PHE A 257 -22.81 -13.09 0.76
N ILE A 258 -23.53 -12.79 -0.31
CA ILE A 258 -25.00 -12.91 -0.36
C ILE A 258 -25.38 -14.15 -1.15
N ASP A 259 -26.15 -15.04 -0.54
CA ASP A 259 -26.74 -16.21 -1.21
C ASP A 259 -27.72 -15.76 -2.31
N ARG A 260 -27.52 -16.25 -3.53
CA ARG A 260 -28.25 -15.84 -4.75
C ARG A 260 -29.72 -16.27 -4.73
N LEU A 261 -30.06 -17.32 -4.00
CA LEU A 261 -31.42 -17.86 -3.97
C LEU A 261 -32.24 -17.27 -2.83
N THR A 262 -31.61 -17.10 -1.67
CA THR A 262 -32.29 -16.72 -0.43
C THR A 262 -32.06 -15.27 -0.02
N GLY A 263 -31.04 -14.62 -0.57
CA GLY A 263 -30.62 -13.27 -0.16
C GLY A 263 -29.98 -13.21 1.22
N VAL A 264 -29.76 -14.35 1.89
CA VAL A 264 -29.21 -14.40 3.24
C VAL A 264 -27.70 -14.12 3.19
N PRO A 265 -27.19 -13.16 3.98
CA PRO A 265 -25.76 -12.88 4.05
C PRO A 265 -25.03 -13.97 4.85
N GLN A 266 -23.90 -14.41 4.32
CA GLN A 266 -22.93 -15.27 4.97
C GLN A 266 -21.62 -14.51 5.12
N GLN A 267 -21.00 -14.62 6.29
CA GLN A 267 -19.80 -13.87 6.61
C GLN A 267 -18.68 -14.80 7.05
N VAL A 268 -17.49 -14.55 6.52
CA VAL A 268 -16.25 -15.18 6.98
C VAL A 268 -15.25 -14.08 7.31
N TYR A 269 -14.35 -14.35 8.23
CA TYR A 269 -13.36 -13.37 8.64
C TYR A 269 -11.99 -13.96 8.91
N THR A 270 -10.99 -13.11 8.90
CA THR A 270 -9.66 -13.43 9.43
C THR A 270 -9.11 -12.25 10.21
N LYS A 271 -8.29 -12.54 11.22
CA LYS A 271 -7.66 -11.53 12.07
C LYS A 271 -6.21 -11.37 11.63
N VAL A 272 -5.77 -10.12 11.50
CA VAL A 272 -4.41 -9.76 11.10
C VAL A 272 -3.86 -8.81 12.15
N ASP A 273 -2.70 -9.16 12.71
CA ASP A 273 -1.92 -8.24 13.52
C ASP A 273 -1.24 -7.23 12.58
N VAL A 274 -1.46 -5.95 12.86
CA VAL A 274 -0.93 -4.81 12.12
C VAL A 274 -0.17 -3.86 13.04
N THR A 275 0.24 -4.32 14.22
CA THR A 275 0.95 -3.52 15.21
C THR A 275 2.26 -2.98 14.63
N GLU A 276 3.04 -3.87 14.03
CA GLU A 276 4.33 -3.55 13.42
C GLU A 276 4.19 -3.34 11.91
N GLU A 277 5.31 -3.02 11.26
CA GLU A 277 5.39 -2.75 9.83
C GLU A 277 4.93 -3.94 8.97
N TRP A 278 5.24 -5.17 9.39
CA TRP A 278 4.95 -6.42 8.68
C TRP A 278 3.73 -7.13 9.28
N PRO A 279 2.56 -7.11 8.61
CA PRO A 279 1.39 -7.78 9.12
C PRO A 279 1.50 -9.30 9.07
N PHE A 280 0.78 -9.98 9.95
CA PHE A 280 0.65 -11.44 9.95
C PHE A 280 -0.73 -11.89 10.45
N THR A 281 -1.20 -13.06 10.02
CA THR A 281 -2.48 -13.61 10.48
C THR A 281 -2.41 -14.10 11.92
N VAL A 282 -3.51 -13.92 12.66
CA VAL A 282 -3.66 -14.37 14.05
C VAL A 282 -4.76 -15.41 14.13
N GLY A 283 -4.46 -16.57 14.73
CA GLY A 283 -5.45 -17.60 15.05
C GLY A 283 -5.99 -18.41 13.88
N ALA A 284 -5.66 -18.07 12.63
CA ALA A 284 -6.04 -18.83 11.43
C ALA A 284 -4.80 -19.47 10.80
N ASN A 285 -4.49 -20.71 11.19
CA ASN A 285 -3.53 -21.54 10.47
C ASN A 285 -4.27 -22.36 9.40
N LEU A 286 -3.69 -22.46 8.21
CA LEU A 286 -4.10 -23.43 7.18
C LEU A 286 -3.97 -24.84 7.79
N THR A 287 -5.08 -25.36 8.29
CA THR A 287 -5.23 -26.70 8.86
C THR A 287 -6.43 -27.36 8.19
N ASP A 288 -6.50 -28.69 8.22
CA ASP A 288 -7.63 -29.43 7.66
C ASP A 288 -8.99 -28.99 8.26
N THR A 289 -9.00 -28.43 9.47
CA THR A 289 -10.20 -27.93 10.17
C THR A 289 -10.57 -26.48 9.83
N ALA A 290 -9.64 -25.68 9.29
CA ALA A 290 -9.88 -24.32 8.82
C ALA A 290 -9.35 -24.16 7.39
N PRO A 291 -9.92 -24.88 6.42
CA PRO A 291 -9.36 -25.01 5.07
C PRO A 291 -9.35 -23.69 4.30
N LEU A 292 -10.13 -22.70 4.73
CA LEU A 292 -10.16 -21.35 4.13
C LEU A 292 -9.09 -20.43 4.73
N ALA A 293 -8.41 -20.84 5.81
CA ALA A 293 -7.67 -19.94 6.70
C ALA A 293 -8.47 -18.67 7.08
N MET A 294 -9.80 -18.82 7.11
CA MET A 294 -10.79 -17.83 7.54
C MET A 294 -11.86 -18.57 8.34
N LEU A 295 -12.38 -17.91 9.36
CA LEU A 295 -13.34 -18.45 10.31
C LEU A 295 -14.76 -18.01 9.92
N ASN A 296 -15.75 -18.86 10.19
CA ASN A 296 -17.15 -18.44 10.08
C ASN A 296 -17.43 -17.33 11.07
N PHE A 297 -18.07 -16.27 10.61
CA PHE A 297 -18.51 -15.20 11.47
C PHE A 297 -19.74 -15.68 12.24
N THR A 298 -19.57 -15.98 13.52
CA THR A 298 -20.71 -16.14 14.45
C THR A 298 -20.72 -14.94 15.38
N ASP A 299 -21.88 -14.36 15.67
CA ASP A 299 -21.97 -13.17 16.54
C ASP A 299 -21.32 -13.38 17.92
N ALA A 300 -21.21 -14.63 18.38
CA ALA A 300 -20.54 -15.01 19.62
C ALA A 300 -18.99 -14.96 19.58
N SER A 301 -18.38 -14.85 18.39
CA SER A 301 -16.92 -14.81 18.19
C SER A 301 -16.24 -13.53 18.72
N TYR A 302 -17.04 -12.64 19.31
CA TYR A 302 -16.68 -11.31 19.82
C TYR A 302 -16.95 -11.15 21.33
N SER A 303 -17.09 -12.25 22.08
CA SER A 303 -17.05 -12.20 23.55
C SER A 303 -15.62 -12.11 24.05
#